data_AF-Q5V841-F1
#
_entry.id   AF-Q5V841-F1
#
_cell.length_a   1.000
_cell.length_b   1.000
_cell.length_c   1.000
_cell.angle_alpha   90.00
_cell.angle_beta   90.00
_cell.angle_gamma   90.00
#
_symmetry.space_group_name_H-M   'P 1'
#
loop_
_entity.id
_entity.type
_entity.pdbx_description
1 polymer ?
#
loop_
_entity_poly.entity_id
_entity_poly.type
_entity_poly.pdbx_seq_one_letter_code
_entity_poly.pdbx_strand_id
1 'polypeptide(L)'
;MSKHRNRSRGESSSLLSRRRLLLSLVGGGLSGASIHVTGAFSNVAAKRETNIDTADDTSALVGVDVEKPVEATIGSPLVTVTNNTTERLRVDISLTEDIDGVTIPTDTQQQPIPSEREAKFTVDVNPAKQPDQIEFTLEAVDTATGDFSVSLSRSTPVEVTNPCAGPRLVIQEDTEETIDEGKTVELLSNVIVHNHINAVGCVVLNSKAKVKQSVEAGGNVSLGKKAQIKGSVNADGNVSLGKKAQIKGSVNADGNVSLGKKAQIKGSVNADGNVSLGKKAQIKGSVNADGDVSLGKKEQIKGSVDAGGTVSQA
;
A
#
# COMPACT_ATOMS: atom_id res chain seq x y z
N MET A 1 -19.82 77.30 26.13
CA MET A 1 -20.06 76.57 27.41
C MET A 1 -18.97 75.49 27.49
N SER A 2 -17.85 75.68 28.21
CA SER A 2 -17.65 75.49 29.67
C SER A 2 -18.08 74.07 30.11
N LYS A 3 -17.34 73.20 30.81
CA LYS A 3 -16.10 73.20 31.65
C LYS A 3 -15.76 71.69 31.83
N HIS A 4 -14.52 71.20 31.67
CA HIS A 4 -13.39 71.12 32.63
C HIS A 4 -13.52 70.15 33.83
N ARG A 5 -12.45 69.32 33.99
CA ARG A 5 -11.85 68.63 35.18
C ARG A 5 -12.15 67.13 35.33
N ASN A 6 -11.23 66.16 35.26
CA ASN A 6 -9.79 65.97 35.61
C ASN A 6 -9.52 65.57 37.08
N ARG A 7 -8.94 64.37 37.31
CA ARG A 7 -7.87 63.96 38.27
C ARG A 7 -7.75 62.42 38.35
N SER A 8 -6.62 61.79 37.96
CA SER A 8 -5.33 61.52 38.68
C SER A 8 -5.39 60.23 39.51
N ARG A 9 -4.43 59.30 39.62
CA ARG A 9 -2.94 59.24 39.69
C ARG A 9 -2.57 57.73 39.62
N GLY A 10 -1.36 57.21 39.38
CA GLY A 10 0.01 57.72 39.22
C GLY A 10 0.85 56.61 38.56
N GLU A 11 1.81 56.94 37.69
CA GLU A 11 3.25 56.99 37.97
C GLU A 11 3.90 55.66 38.42
N SER A 12 4.68 55.05 37.53
CA SER A 12 6.14 54.89 37.73
C SER A 12 6.86 54.52 36.42
N SER A 13 7.73 55.45 35.98
CA SER A 13 9.06 55.30 35.34
C SER A 13 9.34 54.07 34.45
N SER A 14 9.58 54.18 33.13
CA SER A 14 10.79 54.72 32.44
C SER A 14 12.03 53.81 32.67
N LEU A 15 12.86 53.35 31.72
CA LEU A 15 13.41 53.83 30.44
C LEU A 15 13.94 52.60 29.65
N LEU A 16 13.77 52.48 28.32
CA LEU A 16 14.77 52.75 27.26
C LEU A 16 16.19 52.17 27.55
N SER A 17 16.98 51.58 26.65
CA SER A 17 16.94 51.42 25.19
C SER A 17 18.19 50.61 24.75
N ARG A 18 18.00 49.69 23.81
CA ARG A 18 18.83 49.27 22.65
C ARG A 18 20.38 49.16 22.72
N ARG A 19 20.80 48.00 22.16
CA ARG A 19 21.97 47.73 21.27
C ARG A 19 23.39 47.87 21.84
N ARG A 20 24.19 46.79 21.75
CA ARG A 20 25.30 46.67 20.78
C ARG A 20 25.97 45.29 20.78
N LEU A 21 26.34 44.89 19.56
CA LEU A 21 27.24 43.84 19.11
C LEU A 21 28.68 44.05 19.64
N LEU A 22 29.46 42.99 19.89
CA LEU A 22 30.82 42.78 19.33
C LEU A 22 31.56 41.57 19.91
N LEU A 23 32.32 40.94 19.02
CA LEU A 23 33.22 39.80 19.13
C LEU A 23 34.60 40.26 19.68
N SER A 24 35.26 39.48 20.54
CA SER A 24 36.74 39.49 20.60
C SER A 24 37.34 38.27 21.34
N LEU A 25 38.40 37.78 20.71
CA LEU A 25 39.32 36.68 20.98
C LEU A 25 40.40 37.01 22.04
N VAL A 26 41.04 35.94 22.57
CA VAL A 26 42.45 35.79 23.02
C VAL A 26 42.84 36.05 24.49
N GLY A 27 43.60 35.06 25.04
CA GLY A 27 44.62 35.20 26.08
C GLY A 27 44.19 34.62 27.44
N GLY A 28 44.85 33.67 28.10
CA GLY A 28 46.26 33.24 28.08
C GLY A 28 46.93 33.59 29.42
N GLY A 29 47.33 32.59 30.22
CA GLY A 29 48.21 32.70 31.40
C GLY A 29 47.49 32.80 32.75
N LEU A 30 47.42 31.73 33.55
CA LEU A 30 48.43 31.15 34.47
C LEU A 30 48.43 31.75 35.89
N SER A 31 48.36 30.82 36.85
CA SER A 31 48.85 30.86 38.25
C SER A 31 48.09 31.66 39.31
N GLY A 32 47.38 30.90 40.16
CA GLY A 32 46.88 31.31 41.47
C GLY A 32 46.33 30.09 42.22
N ALA A 33 47.21 29.21 42.69
CA ALA A 33 46.84 28.04 43.47
C ALA A 33 46.45 28.45 44.91
N SER A 34 45.18 28.27 45.25
CA SER A 34 44.74 28.04 46.63
C SER A 34 44.18 26.63 46.67
N ILE A 35 45.01 25.72 47.14
CA ILE A 35 44.69 24.31 47.33
C ILE A 35 43.80 24.21 48.58
N HIS A 36 42.51 23.93 48.38
CA HIS A 36 41.70 23.26 49.39
C HIS A 36 41.36 21.87 48.87
N VAL A 37 42.21 20.91 49.24
CA VAL A 37 41.85 19.49 49.18
C VAL A 37 40.93 19.23 50.35
N THR A 38 39.68 18.87 50.08
CA THR A 38 39.06 17.61 50.55
C THR A 38 37.79 17.36 49.73
N GLY A 39 37.92 16.52 48.73
CA GLY A 39 36.82 15.99 47.94
C GLY A 39 37.33 14.73 47.26
N ALA A 40 36.69 13.62 47.58
CA ALA A 40 37.08 12.27 47.23
C ALA A 40 37.47 12.09 45.75
N PHE A 41 38.36 11.12 45.52
CA PHE A 41 38.79 10.61 44.21
C PHE A 41 37.80 10.87 43.06
N SER A 42 38.21 11.66 42.07
CA SER A 42 37.74 11.47 40.68
C SER A 42 38.99 11.19 39.84
N ASN A 43 39.31 9.91 39.79
CA ASN A 43 40.47 9.41 39.06
C ASN A 43 40.16 9.38 37.56
N VAL A 44 41.17 9.81 36.79
CA VAL A 44 41.52 9.42 35.41
C VAL A 44 40.56 9.77 34.28
N ALA A 45 41.03 10.70 33.45
CA ALA A 45 40.61 10.87 32.08
C ALA A 45 40.81 9.58 31.26
N ALA A 46 39.71 9.02 30.76
CA ALA A 46 39.73 8.24 29.54
C ALA A 46 38.80 8.94 28.55
N LYS A 47 39.40 9.62 27.56
CA LYS A 47 38.70 9.90 26.30
C LYS A 47 38.40 8.54 25.65
N ARG A 48 37.19 8.02 25.85
CA ARG A 48 36.55 7.20 24.83
C ARG A 48 35.52 8.08 24.14
N GLU A 49 36.00 8.93 23.24
CA GLU A 49 35.21 9.33 22.09
C GLU A 49 35.15 8.10 21.16
N THR A 50 34.48 7.03 21.58
CA THR A 50 34.06 6.00 20.63
C THR A 50 32.84 6.58 19.94
N ASN A 51 33.06 7.24 18.81
CA ASN A 51 31.99 7.36 17.82
C ASN A 51 31.69 5.91 17.42
N ILE A 52 30.61 5.35 17.96
CA ILE A 52 30.08 4.09 17.46
C ILE A 52 29.43 4.50 16.16
N ASP A 53 30.18 4.46 15.07
CA ASP A 53 29.58 4.54 13.75
C ASP A 53 28.67 3.30 13.65
N THR A 54 27.37 3.54 13.71
CA THR A 54 26.39 2.51 13.36
C THR A 54 26.62 2.20 11.90
N ALA A 55 26.95 0.94 11.59
CA ALA A 55 27.03 0.49 10.21
C ALA A 55 25.73 0.84 9.49
N ASP A 56 25.82 1.23 8.22
CA ASP A 56 24.64 1.33 7.37
C ASP A 56 23.93 -0.03 7.37
N ASP A 57 22.59 -0.01 7.32
CA ASP A 57 21.75 -1.21 7.45
C ASP A 57 22.22 -2.38 6.58
N THR A 58 22.78 -2.13 5.39
CA THR A 58 23.26 -3.18 4.47
C THR A 58 24.59 -3.83 4.87
N SER A 59 25.39 -3.17 5.71
CA SER A 59 26.73 -3.58 6.14
C SER A 59 26.81 -4.04 7.59
N ALA A 60 25.68 -4.05 8.29
CA ALA A 60 25.57 -4.59 9.64
C ALA A 60 25.75 -6.12 9.67
N LEU A 61 25.93 -6.70 10.87
CA LEU A 61 25.98 -8.16 11.07
C LEU A 61 24.74 -8.87 10.50
N VAL A 62 23.59 -8.21 10.59
CA VAL A 62 22.38 -8.55 9.84
C VAL A 62 22.14 -7.41 8.86
N GLY A 63 22.53 -7.60 7.62
CA GLY A 63 22.30 -6.66 6.53
C GLY A 63 20.82 -6.59 6.18
N VAL A 64 20.23 -5.40 6.12
CA VAL A 64 18.80 -5.21 5.76
C VAL A 64 18.69 -4.21 4.63
N ASP A 65 18.22 -4.66 3.48
CA ASP A 65 17.98 -3.83 2.29
C ASP A 65 16.50 -3.86 1.93
N VAL A 66 15.77 -2.81 2.31
CA VAL A 66 14.31 -2.71 2.14
C VAL A 66 14.00 -2.10 0.78
N GLU A 67 13.12 -2.76 0.02
CA GLU A 67 12.65 -2.28 -1.28
C GLU A 67 11.90 -0.94 -1.12
N LYS A 68 12.22 0.07 -1.93
CA LYS A 68 11.69 1.44 -1.79
C LYS A 68 11.52 2.13 -3.15
N PRO A 69 10.28 2.38 -3.62
CA PRO A 69 9.01 1.90 -3.08
C PRO A 69 8.76 0.42 -3.41
N VAL A 70 7.88 -0.23 -2.64
CA VAL A 70 7.33 -1.54 -3.01
C VAL A 70 6.25 -1.34 -4.08
N GLU A 71 6.38 -2.01 -5.22
CA GLU A 71 5.32 -2.01 -6.22
C GLU A 71 4.09 -2.76 -5.68
N ALA A 72 2.89 -2.22 -5.89
CA ALA A 72 1.65 -2.86 -5.46
C ALA A 72 1.27 -4.03 -6.38
N THR A 73 1.87 -5.20 -6.15
CA THR A 73 1.50 -6.44 -6.83
C THR A 73 1.77 -7.67 -5.94
N ILE A 74 1.33 -8.83 -6.42
CA ILE A 74 1.56 -10.13 -5.77
C ILE A 74 3.01 -10.55 -5.97
N GLY A 75 3.66 -10.98 -4.89
CA GLY A 75 5.05 -11.45 -4.88
C GLY A 75 6.08 -10.34 -5.03
N SER A 76 5.74 -9.11 -4.63
CA SER A 76 6.64 -7.96 -4.72
C SER A 76 7.83 -8.13 -3.77
N PRO A 77 9.05 -7.78 -4.17
CA PRO A 77 10.18 -7.73 -3.24
C PRO A 77 9.85 -6.79 -2.06
N LEU A 78 10.06 -7.25 -0.83
CA LEU A 78 9.88 -6.44 0.37
C LEU A 78 11.23 -6.04 0.95
N VAL A 79 12.08 -7.04 1.19
CA VAL A 79 13.38 -6.84 1.83
C VAL A 79 14.32 -7.98 1.49
N THR A 80 15.60 -7.64 1.27
CA THR A 80 16.70 -8.59 1.21
C THR A 80 17.44 -8.55 2.54
N VAL A 81 17.63 -9.71 3.15
CA VAL A 81 18.32 -9.85 4.44
C VAL A 81 19.61 -10.61 4.22
N THR A 82 20.74 -10.01 4.62
CA THR A 82 22.07 -10.60 4.51
C THR A 82 22.56 -11.03 5.89
N ASN A 83 23.01 -12.27 6.00
CA ASN A 83 23.65 -12.78 7.21
C ASN A 83 25.16 -12.64 7.11
N ASN A 84 25.72 -11.57 7.70
CA ASN A 84 27.17 -11.34 7.79
C ASN A 84 27.75 -11.89 9.11
N THR A 85 27.01 -12.78 9.80
CA THR A 85 27.51 -13.50 10.98
C THR A 85 28.15 -14.82 10.55
N THR A 86 28.91 -15.43 11.46
CA THR A 86 29.53 -16.74 11.23
C THR A 86 28.55 -17.91 11.42
N GLU A 87 27.41 -17.66 12.07
CA GLU A 87 26.41 -18.68 12.39
C GLU A 87 25.23 -18.63 11.42
N ARG A 88 24.39 -19.66 11.44
CA ARG A 88 23.14 -19.66 10.66
C ARG A 88 22.06 -18.90 11.43
N LEU A 89 21.42 -17.94 10.78
CA LEU A 89 20.27 -17.23 11.30
C LEU A 89 18.97 -17.88 10.82
N ARG A 90 17.94 -17.84 11.67
CA ARG A 90 16.53 -17.97 11.28
C ARG A 90 15.94 -16.58 11.33
N VAL A 91 15.35 -16.15 10.22
CA VAL A 91 14.73 -14.83 10.09
C VAL A 91 13.24 -15.00 9.90
N ASP A 92 12.46 -14.28 10.71
CA ASP A 92 11.02 -14.15 10.60
C ASP A 92 10.65 -12.73 10.19
N ILE A 93 9.64 -12.61 9.34
CA ILE A 93 9.02 -11.32 8.99
C ILE A 93 7.53 -11.35 9.29
N SER A 94 7.02 -10.27 9.87
CA SER A 94 5.59 -10.08 10.08
C SER A 94 5.19 -8.62 9.88
N LEU A 95 3.97 -8.38 9.42
CA LEU A 95 3.42 -7.03 9.44
C LEU A 95 3.27 -6.57 10.90
N THR A 96 3.50 -5.28 11.16
CA THR A 96 3.33 -4.69 12.50
C THR A 96 1.85 -4.61 12.90
N GLU A 97 0.98 -4.47 11.92
CA GLU A 97 -0.47 -4.42 12.05
C GLU A 97 -1.15 -5.08 10.84
N ASP A 98 -2.47 -5.27 10.94
CA ASP A 98 -3.27 -5.76 9.81
C ASP A 98 -3.51 -4.61 8.83
N ILE A 99 -2.93 -4.73 7.64
CA ILE A 99 -3.05 -3.73 6.58
C ILE A 99 -3.93 -4.32 5.47
N ASP A 100 -5.08 -3.69 5.20
CA ASP A 100 -6.04 -4.21 4.22
C ASP A 100 -5.38 -4.42 2.86
N GLY A 101 -5.54 -5.64 2.32
CA GLY A 101 -4.95 -6.04 1.05
C GLY A 101 -3.43 -6.30 1.07
N VAL A 102 -2.76 -6.32 2.22
CA VAL A 102 -1.33 -6.66 2.32
C VAL A 102 -1.14 -7.98 3.05
N THR A 103 -0.34 -8.88 2.52
CA THR A 103 -0.05 -10.17 3.16
C THR A 103 1.38 -10.59 2.88
N ILE A 104 2.07 -11.13 3.89
CA ILE A 104 3.37 -11.77 3.70
C ILE A 104 3.13 -13.25 3.40
N PRO A 105 3.54 -13.78 2.23
CA PRO A 105 3.36 -15.19 1.89
C PRO A 105 3.99 -16.10 2.94
N THR A 106 3.21 -17.05 3.45
CA THR A 106 3.60 -17.92 4.58
C THR A 106 4.83 -18.78 4.28
N ASP A 107 5.07 -19.11 3.02
CA ASP A 107 6.25 -19.83 2.55
C ASP A 107 7.52 -18.99 2.56
N THR A 108 7.39 -17.65 2.47
CA THR A 108 8.52 -16.71 2.55
C THR A 108 8.68 -16.08 3.92
N GLN A 109 7.68 -16.17 4.79
CA GLN A 109 7.60 -15.48 6.08
C GLN A 109 8.73 -15.83 7.05
N GLN A 110 9.24 -17.06 6.98
CA GLN A 110 10.36 -17.54 7.78
C GLN A 110 11.38 -18.22 6.88
N GLN A 111 12.64 -17.79 6.96
CA GLN A 111 13.71 -18.40 6.16
C GLN A 111 15.00 -18.59 6.98
N PRO A 112 15.68 -19.74 6.84
CA PRO A 112 17.04 -19.89 7.33
C PRO A 112 18.03 -19.22 6.37
N ILE A 113 18.95 -18.42 6.92
CA ILE A 113 20.00 -17.75 6.15
C ILE A 113 21.36 -18.29 6.63
N PRO A 114 22.08 -19.09 5.82
CA PRO A 114 23.44 -19.50 6.14
C PRO A 114 24.38 -18.30 6.30
N SER A 115 25.50 -18.50 6.98
CA SER A 115 26.57 -17.50 7.08
C SER A 115 27.03 -17.02 5.70
N GLU A 116 27.22 -15.71 5.56
CA GLU A 116 27.65 -15.00 4.34
C GLU A 116 26.70 -15.21 3.15
N ARG A 117 25.39 -15.36 3.42
CA ARG A 117 24.34 -15.51 2.40
C ARG A 117 23.23 -14.50 2.63
N GLU A 118 22.44 -14.29 1.59
CA GLU A 118 21.23 -13.48 1.62
C GLU A 118 19.96 -14.32 1.40
N ALA A 119 18.85 -13.81 1.90
CA ALA A 119 17.50 -14.30 1.60
C ALA A 119 16.59 -13.14 1.21
N LYS A 120 15.68 -13.41 0.28
CA LYS A 120 14.71 -12.44 -0.21
C LYS A 120 13.33 -12.78 0.34
N PHE A 121 12.68 -11.75 0.85
CA PHE A 121 11.33 -11.83 1.36
C PHE A 121 10.42 -11.01 0.45
N THR A 122 9.23 -11.55 0.23
CA THR A 122 8.22 -10.94 -0.64
C THR A 122 6.99 -10.54 0.16
N VAL A 123 6.18 -9.70 -0.45
CA VAL A 123 4.89 -9.28 0.06
C VAL A 123 3.89 -9.29 -1.08
N ASP A 124 2.69 -9.76 -0.78
CA ASP A 124 1.53 -9.65 -1.65
C ASP A 124 0.81 -8.36 -1.30
N VAL A 125 0.74 -7.45 -2.26
CA VAL A 125 0.04 -6.18 -2.11
C VAL A 125 -1.09 -6.16 -3.13
N ASN A 126 -2.32 -6.02 -2.64
CA ASN A 126 -3.50 -5.80 -3.46
C ASN A 126 -3.53 -4.32 -3.89
N PRO A 127 -3.21 -4.01 -5.17
CA PRO A 127 -3.18 -2.63 -5.63
C PRO A 127 -4.55 -1.95 -5.61
N ALA A 128 -5.64 -2.69 -5.52
CA ALA A 128 -6.98 -2.13 -5.47
C ALA A 128 -7.28 -1.46 -4.12
N LYS A 129 -6.70 -1.97 -3.03
CA LYS A 129 -6.82 -1.41 -1.68
C LYS A 129 -5.96 -0.16 -1.44
N GLN A 130 -5.01 0.12 -2.34
CA GLN A 130 -4.16 1.31 -2.32
C GLN A 130 -3.55 1.61 -0.94
N PRO A 131 -2.82 0.65 -0.33
CA PRO A 131 -2.12 0.94 0.93
C PRO A 131 -1.05 2.01 0.70
N ASP A 132 -0.88 2.93 1.64
CA ASP A 132 0.12 4.01 1.54
C ASP A 132 1.54 3.51 1.81
N GLN A 133 1.69 2.64 2.81
CA GLN A 133 2.97 2.12 3.28
C GLN A 133 2.81 0.71 3.85
N ILE A 134 3.91 -0.05 3.88
CA ILE A 134 4.00 -1.33 4.55
C ILE A 134 4.92 -1.17 5.74
N GLU A 135 4.42 -1.48 6.93
CA GLU A 135 5.20 -1.55 8.15
C GLU A 135 5.35 -3.01 8.59
N PHE A 136 6.59 -3.42 8.88
CA PHE A 136 6.90 -4.80 9.21
C PHE A 136 8.02 -4.91 10.24
N THR A 137 8.01 -6.02 10.97
CA THR A 137 9.08 -6.45 11.87
C THR A 137 9.90 -7.55 11.23
N LEU A 138 11.21 -7.50 11.45
CA LEU A 138 12.16 -8.55 11.14
C LEU A 138 12.77 -9.04 12.46
N GLU A 139 12.68 -10.34 12.72
CA GLU A 139 13.33 -10.99 13.86
C GLU A 139 14.35 -12.01 13.34
N ALA A 140 15.63 -11.80 13.64
CA ALA A 140 16.72 -12.70 13.29
C ALA A 140 17.29 -13.33 14.56
N VAL A 141 17.37 -14.67 14.60
CA VAL A 141 17.88 -15.42 15.76
C VAL A 141 18.92 -16.42 15.31
N ASP A 142 20.04 -16.52 16.02
CA ASP A 142 21.02 -17.59 15.83
C ASP A 142 20.38 -18.96 16.13
N THR A 143 20.45 -19.87 15.16
CA THR A 143 19.87 -21.21 15.27
C THR A 143 20.71 -22.18 16.09
N ALA A 144 22.00 -21.89 16.32
CA ALA A 144 22.88 -22.77 17.07
C ALA A 144 22.70 -22.61 18.59
N THR A 145 22.70 -21.36 19.07
CA THR A 145 22.66 -21.06 20.51
C THR A 145 21.41 -20.31 20.94
N GLY A 146 20.83 -19.50 20.06
CA GLY A 146 19.80 -18.52 20.41
C GLY A 146 20.32 -17.32 21.21
N ASP A 147 21.63 -17.23 21.47
CA ASP A 147 22.24 -16.18 22.29
C ASP A 147 22.31 -14.84 21.55
N PHE A 148 22.27 -14.90 20.21
CA PHE A 148 22.16 -13.73 19.35
C PHE A 148 20.74 -13.59 18.81
N SER A 149 20.12 -12.45 19.08
CA SER A 149 18.87 -12.05 18.45
C SER A 149 18.86 -10.56 18.09
N VAL A 150 18.23 -10.25 16.97
CA VAL A 150 18.01 -8.88 16.47
C VAL A 150 16.55 -8.76 16.10
N SER A 151 15.89 -7.72 16.59
CA SER A 151 14.52 -7.37 16.18
C SER A 151 14.50 -5.93 15.69
N LEU A 152 13.96 -5.72 14.49
CA LEU A 152 13.96 -4.46 13.76
C LEU A 152 12.57 -4.18 13.22
N SER A 153 12.10 -2.94 13.34
CA SER A 153 10.93 -2.46 12.59
C SER A 153 11.40 -1.67 11.37
N ARG A 154 10.74 -1.87 10.23
CA ARG A 154 11.01 -1.15 8.98
C ARG A 154 9.69 -0.72 8.34
N SER A 155 9.77 0.33 7.54
CA SER A 155 8.65 0.79 6.72
C SER A 155 9.11 1.12 5.30
N THR A 156 8.19 0.98 4.35
CA THR A 156 8.42 1.36 2.96
C THR A 156 7.13 1.87 2.30
N PRO A 157 7.20 2.95 1.50
CA PRO A 157 6.04 3.41 0.74
C PRO A 157 5.66 2.39 -0.33
N VAL A 158 4.38 2.36 -0.67
CA VAL A 158 3.84 1.53 -1.75
C VAL A 158 3.56 2.39 -2.98
N GLU A 159 3.93 1.89 -4.17
CA GLU A 159 3.61 2.53 -5.43
C GLU A 159 2.65 1.66 -6.27
N VAL A 160 1.50 2.23 -6.64
CA VAL A 160 0.51 1.57 -7.51
C VAL A 160 0.71 2.04 -8.95
N THR A 161 1.55 1.34 -9.72
CA THR A 161 1.80 1.71 -11.13
C THR A 161 0.79 1.06 -12.09
N ASN A 162 0.50 -0.22 -11.90
CA ASN A 162 -0.50 -0.96 -12.67
C ASN A 162 -1.16 -2.04 -11.81
N PRO A 163 -2.46 -1.91 -11.51
CA PRO A 163 -3.17 -2.81 -10.60
C PRO A 163 -3.31 -4.26 -11.10
N CYS A 164 -2.97 -4.55 -12.35
CA CYS A 164 -2.96 -5.91 -12.90
C CYS A 164 -1.56 -6.35 -13.37
N ALA A 165 -0.50 -5.69 -12.88
CA ALA A 165 0.88 -6.13 -13.08
C ALA A 165 1.17 -7.42 -12.29
N GLY A 166 2.35 -8.00 -12.53
CA GLY A 166 2.83 -9.18 -11.82
C GLY A 166 2.51 -10.51 -12.50
N PRO A 167 2.77 -11.63 -11.79
CA PRO A 167 2.60 -12.98 -12.31
C PRO A 167 1.14 -13.27 -12.64
N ARG A 168 0.92 -14.13 -13.66
CA ARG A 168 -0.42 -14.48 -14.12
C ARG A 168 -0.55 -15.96 -14.49
N LEU A 169 -1.72 -16.54 -14.20
CA LEU A 169 -2.19 -17.77 -14.82
C LEU A 169 -2.85 -17.42 -16.16
N VAL A 170 -2.33 -17.95 -17.27
CA VAL A 170 -2.95 -17.79 -18.59
C VAL A 170 -3.70 -19.07 -18.94
N ILE A 171 -5.03 -18.99 -19.00
CA ILE A 171 -5.91 -20.09 -19.40
C ILE A 171 -6.12 -20.01 -20.90
N GLN A 172 -5.61 -21.03 -21.60
CA GLN A 172 -5.57 -21.08 -23.06
C GLN A 172 -6.65 -21.98 -23.66
N GLU A 173 -7.21 -22.89 -22.86
CA GLU A 173 -8.20 -23.88 -23.28
C GLU A 173 -9.40 -23.89 -22.33
N ASP A 174 -10.51 -24.41 -22.82
CA ASP A 174 -11.72 -24.56 -22.02
C ASP A 174 -11.47 -25.49 -20.84
N THR A 175 -12.02 -25.14 -19.67
CA THR A 175 -11.88 -25.94 -18.45
C THR A 175 -13.20 -26.07 -17.71
N GLU A 176 -13.37 -27.22 -17.09
CA GLU A 176 -14.48 -27.53 -16.18
C GLU A 176 -14.09 -27.30 -14.71
N GLU A 177 -12.87 -26.87 -14.43
CA GLU A 177 -12.38 -26.69 -13.06
C GLU A 177 -12.75 -25.32 -12.50
N THR A 178 -12.90 -25.25 -11.17
CA THR A 178 -12.85 -23.98 -10.45
C THR A 178 -11.41 -23.48 -10.48
N ILE A 179 -11.22 -22.21 -10.81
CA ILE A 179 -9.92 -21.56 -10.75
C ILE A 179 -9.82 -20.87 -9.40
N ASP A 180 -8.83 -21.25 -8.60
CA ASP A 180 -8.54 -20.63 -7.31
C ASP A 180 -7.04 -20.33 -7.26
N GLU A 181 -6.67 -19.07 -7.50
CA GLU A 181 -5.29 -18.68 -7.77
C GLU A 181 -4.88 -17.45 -6.97
N GLY A 182 -3.71 -17.53 -6.35
CA GLY A 182 -3.07 -16.42 -5.64
C GLY A 182 -2.57 -15.28 -6.54
N LYS A 183 -2.85 -15.31 -7.85
CA LYS A 183 -2.27 -14.39 -8.84
C LYS A 183 -3.33 -13.92 -9.84
N THR A 184 -2.93 -13.04 -10.75
CA THR A 184 -3.83 -12.58 -11.82
C THR A 184 -4.24 -13.75 -12.73
N VAL A 185 -5.52 -13.85 -13.09
CA VAL A 185 -6.04 -14.86 -14.02
C VAL A 185 -6.38 -14.19 -15.35
N GLU A 186 -5.81 -14.69 -16.44
CA GLU A 186 -6.09 -14.23 -17.80
C GLU A 186 -6.67 -15.36 -18.65
N LEU A 187 -7.89 -15.20 -19.15
CA LEU A 187 -8.50 -16.10 -20.12
C LEU A 187 -8.21 -15.58 -21.53
N LEU A 188 -7.66 -16.44 -22.39
CA LEU A 188 -7.48 -16.12 -23.79
C LEU A 188 -8.82 -16.00 -24.55
N SER A 189 -8.74 -15.49 -25.77
CA SER A 189 -9.93 -15.26 -26.58
C SER A 189 -10.69 -16.56 -26.85
N ASN A 190 -12.01 -16.51 -26.69
CA ASN A 190 -12.94 -17.64 -26.85
C ASN A 190 -12.84 -18.77 -25.80
N VAL A 191 -11.93 -18.68 -24.82
CA VAL A 191 -11.81 -19.67 -23.74
C VAL A 191 -13.02 -19.64 -22.83
N ILE A 192 -13.44 -20.81 -22.36
CA ILE A 192 -14.58 -21.01 -21.47
C ILE A 192 -14.12 -21.68 -20.18
N VAL A 193 -14.29 -20.98 -19.06
CA VAL A 193 -14.27 -21.58 -17.72
C VAL A 193 -15.71 -21.90 -17.32
N HIS A 194 -16.01 -23.16 -17.05
CA HIS A 194 -17.37 -23.57 -16.69
C HIS A 194 -17.72 -23.36 -15.22
N ASN A 195 -16.74 -23.22 -14.35
CA ASN A 195 -16.94 -22.99 -12.93
C ASN A 195 -16.56 -21.57 -12.51
N HIS A 196 -16.32 -21.39 -11.21
CA HIS A 196 -16.00 -20.11 -10.58
C HIS A 196 -14.54 -19.75 -10.84
N ILE A 197 -14.25 -18.45 -10.79
CA ILE A 197 -12.87 -17.95 -10.69
C ILE A 197 -12.77 -17.19 -9.38
N ASN A 198 -11.84 -17.59 -8.52
CA ASN A 198 -11.33 -16.84 -7.39
C ASN A 198 -9.88 -16.48 -7.70
N ALA A 199 -9.58 -15.19 -7.76
CA ALA A 199 -8.23 -14.70 -7.99
C ALA A 199 -7.88 -13.65 -6.94
N VAL A 200 -6.72 -13.78 -6.30
CA VAL A 200 -6.20 -12.70 -5.44
C VAL A 200 -5.83 -11.48 -6.29
N GLY A 201 -5.33 -11.71 -7.51
CA GLY A 201 -5.02 -10.65 -8.47
C GLY A 201 -6.22 -10.21 -9.32
N CYS A 202 -5.93 -9.64 -10.49
CA CYS A 202 -6.96 -9.27 -11.46
C CYS A 202 -7.56 -10.49 -12.16
N VAL A 203 -8.76 -10.33 -12.74
CA VAL A 203 -9.34 -11.27 -13.69
C VAL A 203 -9.55 -10.60 -15.04
N VAL A 204 -8.87 -11.11 -16.06
CA VAL A 204 -8.89 -10.56 -17.43
C VAL A 204 -9.48 -11.59 -18.40
N LEU A 205 -10.66 -11.29 -18.94
CA LEU A 205 -11.30 -12.10 -19.97
C LEU A 205 -11.03 -11.48 -21.34
N ASN A 206 -10.23 -12.12 -22.19
CA ASN A 206 -10.04 -11.62 -23.55
C ASN A 206 -11.32 -11.76 -24.42
N SER A 207 -11.22 -11.33 -25.68
CA SER A 207 -12.38 -11.25 -26.57
C SER A 207 -13.17 -12.56 -26.64
N LYS A 208 -14.48 -12.49 -26.37
CA LYS A 208 -15.42 -13.63 -26.36
C LYS A 208 -15.11 -14.73 -25.33
N ALA A 209 -14.15 -14.53 -24.42
CA ALA A 209 -13.95 -15.45 -23.29
C ALA A 209 -15.20 -15.50 -22.41
N LYS A 210 -15.43 -16.63 -21.73
CA LYS A 210 -16.63 -16.86 -20.94
C LYS A 210 -16.33 -17.51 -19.60
N VAL A 211 -16.99 -17.02 -18.56
CA VAL A 211 -17.09 -17.71 -17.26
C VAL A 211 -18.55 -18.05 -17.04
N LYS A 212 -18.86 -19.33 -16.79
CA LYS A 212 -20.27 -19.78 -16.65
C LYS A 212 -20.83 -19.60 -15.24
N GLN A 213 -19.98 -19.34 -14.25
CA GLN A 213 -20.38 -19.00 -12.88
C GLN A 213 -19.90 -17.59 -12.52
N SER A 214 -19.72 -17.34 -11.22
CA SER A 214 -19.30 -16.06 -10.65
C SER A 214 -17.78 -15.88 -10.71
N VAL A 215 -17.35 -14.62 -10.57
CA VAL A 215 -15.94 -14.23 -10.47
C VAL A 215 -15.74 -13.42 -9.20
N GLU A 216 -14.73 -13.77 -8.44
CA GLU A 216 -14.19 -13.04 -7.28
C GLU A 216 -12.75 -12.66 -7.63
N ALA A 217 -12.42 -11.38 -7.50
CA ALA A 217 -11.11 -10.84 -7.80
C ALA A 217 -10.68 -9.86 -6.71
N GLY A 218 -9.52 -10.09 -6.11
CA GLY A 218 -8.89 -9.07 -5.27
C GLY A 218 -8.44 -7.87 -6.10
N GLY A 219 -8.20 -8.03 -7.41
CA GLY A 219 -7.89 -6.93 -8.31
C GLY A 219 -9.07 -6.42 -9.14
N ASN A 220 -8.73 -5.77 -10.26
CA ASN A 220 -9.73 -5.39 -11.25
C ASN A 220 -10.29 -6.60 -12.01
N VAL A 221 -11.53 -6.46 -12.49
CA VAL A 221 -12.12 -7.39 -13.47
C VAL A 221 -12.29 -6.70 -14.80
N SER A 222 -11.67 -7.23 -15.86
CA SER A 222 -11.77 -6.68 -17.21
C SER A 222 -12.32 -7.70 -18.21
N LEU A 223 -13.39 -7.33 -18.90
CA LEU A 223 -14.02 -8.13 -19.94
C LEU A 223 -13.73 -7.50 -21.30
N GLY A 224 -13.03 -8.23 -22.16
CA GLY A 224 -12.79 -7.87 -23.54
C GLY A 224 -14.07 -7.84 -24.38
N LYS A 225 -13.92 -7.49 -25.66
CA LYS A 225 -15.05 -7.40 -26.60
C LYS A 225 -15.85 -8.70 -26.65
N LYS A 226 -17.16 -8.61 -26.40
CA LYS A 226 -18.10 -9.75 -26.36
C LYS A 226 -17.77 -10.84 -25.32
N ALA A 227 -16.87 -10.58 -24.37
CA ALA A 227 -16.65 -11.50 -23.26
C ALA A 227 -17.89 -11.56 -22.36
N GLN A 228 -18.06 -12.67 -21.62
CA GLN A 228 -19.27 -12.90 -20.85
C GLN A 228 -19.02 -13.59 -19.51
N ILE A 229 -19.54 -13.02 -18.42
CA ILE A 229 -19.68 -13.72 -17.14
C ILE A 229 -21.17 -14.02 -16.93
N LYS A 230 -21.51 -15.27 -16.62
CA LYS A 230 -22.90 -15.68 -16.38
C LYS A 230 -23.33 -15.47 -14.92
N GLY A 231 -22.42 -15.56 -13.96
CA GLY A 231 -22.68 -15.27 -12.56
C GLY A 231 -22.54 -13.79 -12.22
N SER A 232 -22.41 -13.53 -10.92
CA SER A 232 -22.10 -12.21 -10.37
C SER A 232 -20.59 -11.96 -10.39
N VAL A 233 -20.20 -10.71 -10.19
CA VAL A 233 -18.80 -10.29 -10.08
C VAL A 233 -18.62 -9.52 -8.78
N ASN A 234 -17.64 -9.91 -7.97
CA ASN A 234 -17.12 -9.13 -6.86
C ASN A 234 -15.67 -8.78 -7.20
N ALA A 235 -15.31 -7.51 -7.13
CA ALA A 235 -13.97 -7.03 -7.41
C ALA A 235 -13.57 -6.00 -6.36
N ASP A 236 -12.43 -6.16 -5.69
CA ASP A 236 -11.95 -5.09 -4.81
C ASP A 236 -11.37 -3.92 -5.62
N GLY A 237 -11.27 -4.08 -6.94
CA GLY A 237 -10.90 -3.01 -7.87
C GLY A 237 -12.03 -2.57 -8.81
N ASN A 238 -11.62 -2.03 -9.95
CA ASN A 238 -12.53 -1.59 -11.00
C ASN A 238 -13.10 -2.77 -11.79
N VAL A 239 -14.33 -2.63 -12.27
CA VAL A 239 -14.94 -3.55 -13.22
C VAL A 239 -15.13 -2.85 -14.57
N SER A 240 -14.54 -3.40 -15.63
CA SER A 240 -14.59 -2.84 -16.98
C SER A 240 -15.16 -3.83 -17.99
N LEU A 241 -16.16 -3.40 -18.75
CA LEU A 241 -16.80 -4.19 -19.81
C LEU A 241 -16.52 -3.58 -21.17
N GLY A 242 -15.81 -4.30 -22.01
CA GLY A 242 -15.55 -3.94 -23.40
C GLY A 242 -16.82 -3.93 -24.26
N LYS A 243 -16.66 -3.56 -25.53
CA LYS A 243 -17.77 -3.47 -26.49
C LYS A 243 -18.58 -4.77 -26.55
N LYS A 244 -19.89 -4.69 -26.30
CA LYS A 244 -20.83 -5.84 -26.26
C LYS A 244 -20.48 -6.93 -25.24
N ALA A 245 -19.61 -6.66 -24.26
CA ALA A 245 -19.39 -7.58 -23.15
C ALA A 245 -20.63 -7.65 -22.24
N GLN A 246 -20.78 -8.75 -21.51
CA GLN A 246 -21.97 -9.00 -20.71
C GLN A 246 -21.65 -9.63 -19.35
N ILE A 247 -22.23 -9.07 -18.29
CA ILE A 247 -22.35 -9.76 -16.99
C ILE A 247 -23.84 -10.03 -16.77
N LYS A 248 -24.19 -11.28 -16.47
CA LYS A 248 -25.60 -11.66 -16.25
C LYS A 248 -26.03 -11.56 -14.79
N GLY A 249 -25.11 -11.69 -13.83
CA GLY A 249 -25.38 -11.42 -12.42
C GLY A 249 -25.26 -9.94 -12.08
N SER A 250 -25.18 -9.68 -10.79
CA SER A 250 -24.90 -8.36 -10.22
C SER A 250 -23.39 -8.10 -10.18
N VAL A 251 -23.00 -6.84 -9.99
CA VAL A 251 -21.62 -6.42 -9.82
C VAL A 251 -21.48 -5.68 -8.49
N ASN A 252 -20.52 -6.08 -7.68
CA ASN A 252 -19.98 -5.29 -6.57
C ASN A 252 -18.53 -4.92 -6.91
N ALA A 253 -18.18 -3.65 -6.80
CA ALA A 253 -16.84 -3.15 -7.10
C ALA A 253 -16.44 -2.09 -6.07
N ASP A 254 -15.33 -2.28 -5.38
CA ASP A 254 -14.80 -1.23 -4.49
C ASP A 254 -14.14 -0.10 -5.33
N GLY A 255 -14.03 -0.29 -6.65
CA GLY A 255 -13.61 0.72 -7.61
C GLY A 255 -14.73 1.23 -8.52
N ASN A 256 -14.34 1.75 -9.67
CA ASN A 256 -15.26 2.23 -10.70
C ASN A 256 -15.85 1.06 -11.52
N VAL A 257 -17.08 1.24 -12.02
CA VAL A 257 -17.70 0.34 -12.98
C VAL A 257 -17.88 1.05 -14.33
N SER A 258 -17.30 0.49 -15.39
CA SER A 258 -17.34 1.08 -16.74
C SER A 258 -17.88 0.12 -17.79
N LEU A 259 -18.88 0.56 -18.55
CA LEU A 259 -19.51 -0.22 -19.62
C LEU A 259 -19.22 0.42 -20.97
N GLY A 260 -18.50 -0.31 -21.82
CA GLY A 260 -18.27 0.07 -23.20
C GLY A 260 -19.53 0.04 -24.06
N LYS A 261 -19.38 0.45 -25.33
CA LYS A 261 -20.49 0.52 -26.29
C LYS A 261 -21.28 -0.80 -26.38
N LYS A 262 -22.59 -0.73 -26.12
CA LYS A 262 -23.51 -1.90 -26.12
C LYS A 262 -23.17 -2.99 -25.09
N ALA A 263 -22.32 -2.71 -24.11
CA ALA A 263 -22.10 -3.64 -22.99
C ALA A 263 -23.35 -3.71 -22.12
N GLN A 264 -23.52 -4.82 -21.38
CA GLN A 264 -24.71 -5.03 -20.56
C GLN A 264 -24.38 -5.67 -19.22
N ILE A 265 -24.97 -5.14 -18.16
CA ILE A 265 -25.09 -5.82 -16.87
C ILE A 265 -26.58 -6.12 -16.66
N LYS A 266 -26.94 -7.37 -16.36
CA LYS A 266 -28.35 -7.74 -16.14
C LYS A 266 -28.77 -7.63 -14.68
N GLY A 267 -27.87 -7.80 -13.73
CA GLY A 267 -28.14 -7.55 -12.31
C GLY A 267 -28.02 -6.06 -11.96
N SER A 268 -27.95 -5.81 -10.66
CA SER A 268 -27.67 -4.49 -10.10
C SER A 268 -26.17 -4.23 -10.03
N VAL A 269 -25.80 -2.96 -9.87
CA VAL A 269 -24.41 -2.52 -9.68
C VAL A 269 -24.31 -1.78 -8.36
N ASN A 270 -23.35 -2.18 -7.55
CA ASN A 270 -22.83 -1.39 -6.42
C ASN A 270 -21.38 -1.04 -6.74
N ALA A 271 -21.03 0.24 -6.63
CA ALA A 271 -19.69 0.74 -6.91
C ALA A 271 -19.30 1.80 -5.88
N ASP A 272 -18.18 1.61 -5.20
CA ASP A 272 -17.66 2.65 -4.30
C ASP A 272 -16.99 3.79 -5.11
N GLY A 273 -16.73 3.56 -6.40
CA GLY A 273 -16.32 4.57 -7.36
C GLY A 273 -17.45 5.10 -8.24
N ASN A 274 -17.05 5.59 -9.41
CA ASN A 274 -17.96 6.10 -10.44
C ASN A 274 -18.57 4.96 -11.27
N VAL A 275 -19.77 5.18 -11.81
CA VAL A 275 -20.40 4.30 -12.79
C VAL A 275 -20.54 5.02 -14.13
N SER A 276 -19.97 4.45 -15.19
CA SER A 276 -20.00 5.04 -16.54
C SER A 276 -20.58 4.10 -17.59
N LEU A 277 -21.54 4.60 -18.37
CA LEU A 277 -22.21 3.85 -19.44
C LEU A 277 -21.91 4.45 -20.80
N GLY A 278 -21.17 3.73 -21.63
CA GLY A 278 -20.93 4.07 -23.02
C GLY A 278 -22.19 3.99 -23.88
N LYS A 279 -22.08 4.45 -25.13
CA LYS A 279 -23.20 4.50 -26.09
C LYS A 279 -23.96 3.16 -26.18
N LYS A 280 -25.27 3.20 -25.93
CA LYS A 280 -26.18 2.04 -25.95
C LYS A 280 -25.84 0.95 -24.91
N ALA A 281 -25.02 1.23 -23.90
CA ALA A 281 -24.81 0.33 -22.78
C ALA A 281 -26.09 0.22 -21.94
N GLN A 282 -26.26 -0.87 -21.21
CA GLN A 282 -27.46 -1.08 -20.40
C GLN A 282 -27.14 -1.73 -19.05
N ILE A 283 -27.77 -1.24 -17.99
CA ILE A 283 -27.86 -1.92 -16.70
C ILE A 283 -29.35 -2.22 -16.47
N LYS A 284 -29.70 -3.49 -16.22
CA LYS A 284 -31.11 -3.85 -16.03
C LYS A 284 -31.55 -3.79 -14.57
N GLY A 285 -30.64 -3.92 -13.61
CA GLY A 285 -30.92 -3.68 -12.20
C GLY A 285 -30.81 -2.20 -11.82
N SER A 286 -30.75 -1.96 -10.52
CA SER A 286 -30.45 -0.65 -9.94
C SER A 286 -28.95 -0.38 -9.94
N VAL A 287 -28.59 0.89 -9.81
CA VAL A 287 -27.21 1.36 -9.63
C VAL A 287 -27.13 2.10 -8.30
N ASN A 288 -26.19 1.70 -7.47
CA ASN A 288 -25.67 2.49 -6.36
C ASN A 288 -24.21 2.82 -6.65
N ALA A 289 -23.85 4.10 -6.58
CA ALA A 289 -22.50 4.59 -6.81
C ALA A 289 -22.15 5.64 -5.75
N ASP A 290 -21.04 5.49 -5.04
CA ASP A 290 -20.61 6.55 -4.11
C ASP A 290 -20.06 7.77 -4.88
N GLY A 291 -19.56 7.53 -6.11
CA GLY A 291 -19.11 8.57 -7.03
C GLY A 291 -20.20 9.09 -8.00
N ASP A 292 -19.74 9.58 -9.14
CA ASP A 292 -20.58 10.06 -10.23
C ASP A 292 -21.21 8.91 -11.05
N VAL A 293 -22.40 9.15 -11.58
CA VAL A 293 -23.03 8.30 -12.61
C VAL A 293 -23.07 9.04 -13.94
N SER A 294 -22.27 8.59 -14.90
CA SER A 294 -22.14 9.19 -16.23
C SER A 294 -22.79 8.34 -17.31
N LEU A 295 -23.77 8.91 -17.99
CA LEU A 295 -24.57 8.25 -19.01
C LEU A 295 -24.21 8.75 -20.42
N GLY A 296 -23.90 7.82 -21.31
CA GLY A 296 -23.51 8.10 -22.69
C GLY A 296 -24.70 8.52 -23.57
N LYS A 297 -24.76 7.97 -24.79
CA LYS A 297 -25.90 8.19 -25.70
C LYS A 297 -26.74 6.93 -25.85
N LYS A 298 -28.06 7.04 -25.66
CA LYS A 298 -29.05 5.97 -25.85
C LYS A 298 -28.82 4.74 -24.94
N GLU A 299 -28.22 4.96 -23.80
CA GLU A 299 -28.05 4.04 -22.67
C GLU A 299 -29.35 3.89 -21.90
N GLN A 300 -29.42 2.85 -21.06
CA GLN A 300 -30.58 2.58 -20.23
C GLN A 300 -30.13 1.98 -18.91
N ILE A 301 -30.53 2.60 -17.80
CA ILE A 301 -30.62 1.96 -16.50
C ILE A 301 -32.11 1.72 -16.25
N LYS A 302 -32.50 0.48 -15.95
CA LYS A 302 -33.93 0.13 -15.75
C LYS A 302 -34.37 0.21 -14.30
N GLY A 303 -33.46 0.00 -13.35
CA GLY A 303 -33.73 0.18 -11.93
C GLY A 303 -33.56 1.64 -11.49
N SER A 304 -33.52 1.84 -10.18
CA SER A 304 -33.17 3.13 -9.57
C SER A 304 -31.69 3.47 -9.78
N VAL A 305 -31.37 4.76 -9.69
CA VAL A 305 -30.00 5.26 -9.64
C VAL A 305 -29.86 6.04 -8.35
N ASP A 306 -28.92 5.63 -7.52
CA ASP A 306 -28.43 6.37 -6.37
C ASP A 306 -26.95 6.70 -6.61
N ALA A 307 -26.59 7.96 -6.38
CA ALA A 307 -25.26 8.49 -6.66
C ALA A 307 -24.86 9.45 -5.54
N GLY A 308 -23.74 9.19 -4.88
CA GLY A 308 -23.14 10.14 -3.93
C GLY A 308 -22.62 11.40 -4.62
N GLY A 309 -22.22 11.27 -5.89
CA GLY A 309 -21.84 12.37 -6.77
C GLY A 309 -22.96 12.87 -7.68
N THR A 310 -22.58 13.26 -8.90
CA THR A 310 -23.47 13.81 -9.92
C THR A 310 -24.02 12.73 -10.84
N VAL A 311 -25.25 12.91 -11.32
CA VAL A 311 -25.82 12.10 -12.42
C VAL A 311 -25.85 12.95 -13.69
N SER A 312 -25.10 12.56 -14.72
CA SER A 312 -24.96 13.32 -15.97
C SER A 312 -25.25 12.48 -17.22
N GLN A 313 -25.71 13.12 -18.31
CA GLN A 313 -26.05 12.47 -19.58
C GLN A 313 -25.55 13.30 -20.79
N ALA A 314 -25.00 12.64 -21.81
CA ALA A 314 -24.30 13.25 -22.96
C ALA A 314 -25.08 13.33 -24.30
#